data_AF-A0A924G2G5-F1
#
_entry.id   AF-A0A924G2G5-F1
#
_cell.length_a   1.000
_cell.length_b   1.000
_cell.length_c   1.000
_cell.angle_alpha   90.00
_cell.angle_beta   90.00
_cell.angle_gamma   90.00
#
_symmetry.space_group_name_H-M   'P 1'
#
loop_
_entity.id
_entity.type
_entity.pdbx_description
1 polymer ?
#
loop_
_entity_poly.entity_id
_entity_poly.type
_entity_poly.pdbx_seq_one_letter_code
_entity_poly.pdbx_strand_id
1 'polypeptide(L)'
;MLSQHLRDLHREFSDWINGRGAPFSVEQALRFERRLRHGIARAALLELGVDPAAFDRAGPDAPPAWPANVALFPADRIIRRKPAPERGQP
;
A
#
# COMPACT_ATOMS: atom_id res chain seq x y z
N MET A 1 -13.42 10.24 -7.21
CA MET A 1 -14.08 10.93 -6.08
C MET A 1 -14.27 9.96 -4.92
N LEU A 2 -13.76 10.30 -3.72
CA LEU A 2 -13.82 9.43 -2.52
C LEU A 2 -15.25 9.00 -2.15
N SER A 3 -16.23 9.89 -2.35
CA SER A 3 -17.64 9.64 -2.03
C SER A 3 -18.25 8.47 -2.83
N GLN A 4 -17.79 8.22 -4.05
CA GLN A 4 -18.24 7.07 -4.84
C GLN A 4 -17.58 5.78 -4.32
N HIS A 5 -16.28 5.84 -4.04
CA HIS A 5 -15.53 4.67 -3.57
C HIS A 5 -16.05 4.11 -2.24
N LEU A 6 -16.41 5.00 -1.30
CA LEU A 6 -17.01 4.61 -0.03
C LEU A 6 -18.43 4.04 -0.20
N ARG A 7 -19.23 4.60 -1.11
CA ARG A 7 -20.56 4.06 -1.45
C ARG A 7 -20.46 2.66 -2.04
N ASP A 8 -19.48 2.42 -2.91
CA ASP A 8 -19.25 1.11 -3.51
C ASP A 8 -18.80 0.08 -2.47
N LEU A 9 -17.90 0.45 -1.55
CA LEU A 9 -17.49 -0.39 -0.42
C LEU A 9 -18.68 -0.72 0.51
N HIS A 10 -19.47 0.29 0.87
CA HIS A 10 -20.64 0.11 1.72
C HIS A 10 -21.66 -0.82 1.07
N ARG A 11 -21.90 -0.66 -0.24
CA ARG A 11 -22.81 -1.52 -1.00
C ARG A 11 -22.32 -2.97 -1.02
N GLU A 12 -21.07 -3.21 -1.35
CA GLU A 12 -20.48 -4.56 -1.39
C GLU A 12 -20.57 -5.26 -0.03
N PHE A 13 -20.27 -4.54 1.06
CA PHE A 13 -20.43 -5.06 2.42
C PHE A 13 -21.90 -5.36 2.75
N SER A 14 -22.82 -4.44 2.41
CA SER A 14 -24.26 -4.62 2.64
C SER A 14 -24.81 -5.80 1.84
N ASP A 15 -24.34 -6.00 0.63
CA ASP A 15 -24.73 -7.10 -0.24
C ASP A 15 -24.31 -8.43 0.40
N TRP A 16 -23.08 -8.56 0.91
CA TRP A 16 -22.65 -9.75 1.66
C TRP A 16 -23.49 -10.05 2.90
N ILE A 17 -23.78 -9.05 3.73
CA ILE A 17 -24.59 -9.23 4.95
C ILE A 17 -26.01 -9.66 4.62
N ASN A 18 -26.59 -9.13 3.55
CA ASN A 18 -27.94 -9.46 3.11
C ASN A 18 -28.01 -10.73 2.26
N GLY A 19 -26.88 -11.42 2.02
CA GLY A 19 -26.82 -12.58 1.13
C GLY A 19 -27.17 -12.24 -0.33
N ARG A 20 -26.99 -10.98 -0.73
CA ARG A 20 -27.20 -10.49 -2.09
C ARG A 20 -25.85 -10.41 -2.81
N GLY A 21 -25.82 -10.74 -4.10
CA GLY A 21 -24.59 -10.64 -4.90
C GLY A 21 -23.67 -11.86 -4.82
N ALA A 22 -22.36 -11.64 -4.97
CA ALA A 22 -21.39 -12.72 -5.07
C ALA A 22 -21.18 -13.42 -3.71
N PRO A 23 -21.00 -14.76 -3.70
CA PRO A 23 -20.76 -15.50 -2.46
C PRO A 23 -19.45 -15.04 -1.81
N PHE A 24 -19.49 -14.89 -0.49
CA PHE A 24 -18.34 -14.49 0.33
C PHE A 24 -17.19 -15.48 0.10
N SER A 25 -16.04 -14.96 -0.31
CA SER A 25 -14.80 -15.74 -0.48
C SER A 25 -13.61 -15.02 0.16
N VAL A 26 -12.57 -15.79 0.51
CA VAL A 26 -11.34 -15.24 1.09
C VAL A 26 -10.66 -14.25 0.14
N GLU A 27 -10.65 -14.55 -1.15
CA GLU A 27 -10.08 -13.65 -2.17
C GLU A 27 -10.84 -12.32 -2.26
N GLN A 28 -12.18 -12.38 -2.22
CA GLN A 28 -13.02 -11.19 -2.20
C GLN A 28 -12.80 -10.37 -0.92
N ALA A 29 -12.68 -11.03 0.24
CA ALA A 29 -12.38 -10.36 1.51
C ALA A 29 -11.03 -9.63 1.46
N LEU A 30 -9.97 -10.26 0.92
CA LEU A 30 -8.66 -9.62 0.76
C LEU A 30 -8.69 -8.43 -0.22
N ARG A 31 -9.45 -8.55 -1.31
CA ARG A 31 -9.65 -7.46 -2.27
C ARG A 31 -10.41 -6.30 -1.64
N PHE A 32 -11.47 -6.60 -0.88
CA PHE A 32 -12.25 -5.61 -0.13
C PHE A 32 -11.40 -4.89 0.90
N GLU A 33 -10.61 -5.63 1.68
CA GLU A 33 -9.68 -5.07 2.68
C GLU A 33 -8.70 -4.09 2.03
N ARG A 34 -8.11 -4.46 0.89
CA ARG A 34 -7.20 -3.58 0.14
C ARG A 34 -7.90 -2.28 -0.28
N ARG A 35 -9.12 -2.36 -0.80
CA ARG A 35 -9.91 -1.19 -1.19
C ARG A 35 -10.28 -0.33 0.02
N LEU A 36 -10.61 -0.94 1.15
CA LEU A 36 -10.90 -0.24 2.40
C LEU A 36 -9.68 0.55 2.90
N ARG A 37 -8.50 -0.09 2.96
CA ARG A 37 -7.24 0.57 3.34
C ARG A 37 -6.95 1.77 2.43
N HIS A 38 -7.16 1.61 1.13
CA HIS A 38 -6.97 2.69 0.16
C HIS A 38 -8.00 3.82 0.36
N GLY A 39 -9.26 3.50 0.65
CA GLY A 39 -10.30 4.48 0.98
C GLY A 39 -9.96 5.29 2.23
N ILE A 40 -9.47 4.64 3.30
CA ILE A 40 -9.02 5.29 4.54
C ILE A 40 -7.87 6.24 4.25
N ALA A 41 -6.86 5.81 3.48
CA ALA A 41 -5.73 6.67 3.13
C ALA A 41 -6.18 7.92 2.35
N ARG A 42 -7.12 7.78 1.41
CA ARG A 42 -7.68 8.92 0.67
C ARG A 42 -8.48 9.86 1.56
N ALA A 43 -9.22 9.32 2.53
CA ALA A 43 -9.94 10.13 3.52
C ALA A 43 -8.96 10.93 4.39
N ALA A 44 -7.92 10.29 4.91
CA ALA A 44 -6.87 10.95 5.71
C ALA A 44 -6.15 12.05 4.93
N LEU A 45 -5.85 11.83 3.63
CA LEU A 45 -5.26 12.87 2.78
C LEU A 45 -6.19 14.08 2.62
N LEU A 46 -7.49 13.85 2.44
CA LEU A 46 -8.47 14.94 2.36
C LEU A 46 -8.59 15.72 3.66
N GLU A 47 -8.54 15.04 4.82
CA GLU A 47 -8.50 15.69 6.13
C GLU A 47 -7.27 16.60 6.28
N LEU A 48 -6.15 16.23 5.66
CA LEU A 48 -4.92 17.03 5.59
C LEU A 48 -4.97 18.13 4.51
N GLY A 49 -6.10 18.29 3.81
CA GLY A 49 -6.26 19.26 2.72
C GLY A 49 -5.53 18.88 1.43
N VAL A 50 -5.04 17.64 1.32
CA VAL A 50 -4.34 17.12 0.15
C VAL A 50 -5.33 16.41 -0.78
N ASP A 51 -5.39 16.81 -2.04
CA ASP A 51 -6.21 16.11 -3.05
C ASP A 51 -5.63 14.72 -3.35
N PRO A 52 -6.31 13.62 -2.99
CA PRO A 52 -5.82 12.28 -3.25
C PRO A 52 -5.75 11.94 -4.74
N ALA A 53 -6.52 12.65 -5.60
CA ALA A 53 -6.50 12.43 -7.04
C ALA A 53 -5.18 12.90 -7.69
N ALA A 54 -4.38 13.72 -7.00
CA ALA A 54 -3.04 14.08 -7.45
C ALA A 54 -2.11 12.86 -7.52
N PHE A 55 -2.32 11.86 -6.66
CA PHE A 55 -1.51 10.63 -6.62
C PHE A 55 -2.00 9.54 -7.59
N ASP A 56 -3.27 9.56 -7.99
CA ASP A 56 -3.81 8.62 -8.99
C ASP A 56 -3.21 8.86 -10.38
N ARG A 57 -2.72 10.08 -10.68
CA ARG A 57 -1.98 10.38 -11.92
C ARG A 57 -0.54 9.86 -11.91
N ALA A 58 -0.05 9.40 -10.76
CA ALA A 58 1.30 8.87 -10.59
C ALA A 58 1.28 7.34 -10.60
N GLY A 59 1.03 6.74 -11.76
CA GLY A 59 1.33 5.32 -12.01
C GLY A 59 0.85 4.83 -13.38
N PRO A 60 1.54 3.85 -13.98
CA PRO A 60 2.93 3.90 -14.44
C PRO A 60 2.99 3.69 -15.97
N ASP A 61 3.67 4.56 -16.72
CA ASP A 61 4.08 4.23 -18.11
C ASP A 61 5.42 4.86 -18.55
N ALA A 62 6.19 5.36 -17.60
CA ALA A 62 7.61 5.51 -17.79
C ALA A 62 8.29 5.23 -16.45
N PRO A 63 9.37 4.43 -16.38
CA PRO A 63 10.34 4.70 -15.34
C PRO A 63 10.63 6.20 -15.42
N PRO A 64 10.73 6.94 -14.30
CA PRO A 64 11.20 8.31 -14.39
C PRO A 64 12.48 8.26 -15.24
N ALA A 65 12.66 9.17 -16.19
CA ALA A 65 14.01 9.40 -16.68
C ALA A 65 14.76 9.99 -15.48
N TRP A 66 15.20 9.13 -14.56
CA TRP A 66 16.09 9.53 -13.48
C TRP A 66 17.27 10.15 -14.23
N PRO A 67 17.58 11.45 -14.03
CA PRO A 67 18.78 12.01 -14.63
C PRO A 67 19.92 11.09 -14.21
N ALA A 68 20.76 10.66 -15.17
CA ALA A 68 21.80 9.63 -15.04
C ALA A 68 22.85 9.90 -13.93
N ASN A 69 22.64 10.94 -13.14
CA ASN A 69 23.48 11.54 -12.12
C ASN A 69 22.88 11.41 -10.72
N VAL A 70 21.74 10.73 -10.54
CA VAL A 70 21.32 10.29 -9.20
C VAL A 70 22.17 9.08 -8.82
N ALA A 71 23.24 9.34 -8.08
CA ALA A 71 24.00 8.30 -7.40
C ALA A 71 23.04 7.57 -6.45
N LEU A 72 22.58 6.39 -6.87
CA LEU A 72 21.89 5.45 -5.99
C LEU A 72 22.86 5.18 -4.83
N PHE A 73 22.41 5.48 -3.61
CA PHE A 73 23.14 5.17 -2.39
C PHE A 73 23.72 3.76 -2.50
N PRO A 74 25.01 3.55 -2.17
CA PRO A 74 25.61 2.23 -2.28
C PRO A 74 24.81 1.26 -1.41
N ALA A 75 24.17 0.30 -2.07
CA ALA A 75 23.52 -0.84 -1.45
C ALA A 75 24.59 -1.83 -0.95
N ASP A 76 25.59 -1.32 -0.22
CA ASP A 76 26.55 -2.18 0.45
C ASP A 76 25.77 -3.00 1.46
N ARG A 77 25.63 -4.27 1.12
CA ARG A 77 25.00 -5.28 1.95
C ARG A 77 25.74 -5.26 3.28
N ILE A 78 25.16 -4.65 4.31
CA ILE A 78 25.71 -4.67 5.66
C ILE A 78 25.67 -6.12 6.14
N ILE A 79 26.74 -6.86 5.90
CA ILE A 79 26.95 -8.17 6.49
C ILE A 79 27.26 -7.90 7.97
N ARG A 80 26.25 -8.03 8.83
CA ARG A 80 26.46 -8.08 10.28
C ARG A 80 27.35 -9.30 10.56
N ARG A 81 28.66 -9.09 10.69
CA ARG A 81 29.56 -10.12 11.20
C ARG A 81 29.18 -10.35 12.66
N LYS A 82 28.68 -11.56 12.94
CA LYS A 82 28.49 -12.04 14.31
C LYS A 82 29.85 -11.96 15.02
N PRO A 83 29.98 -11.33 16.20
CA PRO A 83 31.25 -11.36 16.91
C PRO A 83 31.64 -12.81 17.17
N ALA A 84 32.90 -13.13 16.85
CA ALA A 84 33.46 -14.45 17.09
C ALA A 84 33.40 -14.76 18.60
N PRO A 85 33.10 -16.01 19.01
CA PRO A 85 33.31 -16.37 20.40
C PRO A 85 34.81 -16.25 20.71
N GLU A 86 35.14 -15.46 21.74
CA GLU A 86 36.50 -15.33 22.25
C GLU A 86 37.01 -16.71 22.65
N ARG A 87 37.94 -17.25 21.85
CA ARG A 87 38.67 -18.46 22.21
C ARG A 87 39.84 -18.07 23.08
N GLY A 88 39.64 -18.16 24.40
CA GLY A 88 40.68 -18.20 25.45
C GLY A 88 41.46 -16.89 25.60
N GLN A 89 42.10 -16.59 26.71
CA GLN A 89 42.39 -17.28 27.98
C GLN A 89 43.11 -16.19 28.82
N PRO A 90 43.19 -16.31 30.15
CA PRO A 90 44.08 -17.30 30.77
C PRO A 90 43.36 -18.39 31.57
#